data_AF-A0A8S3YWB1-F1
#
_entry.id   AF-A0A8S3YWB1-F1
#
_cell.length_a   1.000
_cell.length_b   1.000
_cell.length_c   1.000
_cell.angle_alpha   90.00
_cell.angle_beta   90.00
_cell.angle_gamma   90.00
#
_symmetry.space_group_name_H-M   'P 1'
#
loop_
_entity.id
_entity.type
_entity.pdbx_description
1 polymer ?
#
loop_
_entity_poly.entity_id
_entity_poly.type
_entity_poly.pdbx_seq_one_letter_code
_entity_poly.pdbx_strand_id
1 'polypeptide(L)'
;VGYRFTEENAEPPLPKIPCHPIGYGAAANILSRLGGMEIPPGSAMSGGLAITYRTGPEFLEPAMKIQLNVTTRNERAKVENVFGIIKGTVEPDRYILIGNHRDAWIYGAIDPSSATAVMMELARVIGDLVKSGTWKPRRSIVFCSWGAEEYGLVGSTEWVE
;
A
#
# COMPACT_ATOMS: atom_id res chain seq x y z
N VAL A 1 -0.46 6.34 -22.34
CA VAL A 1 -0.98 5.08 -21.78
C VAL A 1 0.23 4.35 -21.21
N GLY A 2 0.26 4.18 -19.89
CA GLY A 2 1.46 4.08 -19.03
C GLY A 2 2.47 3.00 -19.41
N TYR A 3 3.70 3.44 -19.69
CA TYR A 3 4.89 2.63 -19.98
C TYR A 3 6.14 3.44 -19.64
N ARG A 4 6.26 4.01 -18.45
CA ARG A 4 7.42 4.86 -18.18
C ARG A 4 8.72 4.07 -18.01
N PHE A 5 8.67 2.91 -17.35
CA PHE A 5 9.89 2.15 -17.04
C PHE A 5 9.78 0.66 -17.38
N THR A 6 10.83 0.12 -18.02
CA THR A 6 11.13 -1.31 -17.99
C THR A 6 11.73 -1.66 -16.62
N GLU A 7 11.75 -2.93 -16.23
CA GLU A 7 12.37 -3.34 -14.96
C GLU A 7 13.82 -2.84 -14.83
N GLU A 8 14.56 -2.84 -15.94
CA GLU A 8 15.95 -2.37 -16.01
C GLU A 8 16.11 -0.87 -15.75
N ASN A 9 15.07 -0.08 -16.03
CA ASN A 9 15.09 1.38 -15.95
C ASN A 9 14.16 1.92 -14.86
N ALA A 10 13.64 1.07 -13.98
CA ALA A 10 12.76 1.49 -12.89
C ALA A 10 13.46 2.51 -11.97
N GLU A 11 12.76 3.59 -11.64
CA GLU A 11 13.22 4.59 -10.67
C GLU A 11 12.18 4.72 -9.53
N PRO A 12 12.53 4.35 -8.28
CA PRO A 12 13.81 3.76 -7.86
C PRO A 12 14.01 2.33 -8.40
N PRO A 13 15.27 1.84 -8.48
CA PRO A 13 15.55 0.48 -8.94
C PRO A 13 14.85 -0.59 -8.10
N LEU A 14 14.38 -1.65 -8.75
CA LEU A 14 13.75 -2.80 -8.08
C LEU A 14 14.75 -3.54 -7.16
N PRO A 15 14.27 -4.18 -6.07
CA PRO A 15 15.12 -4.97 -5.19
C PRO A 15 15.88 -6.08 -5.93
N LYS A 16 17.18 -6.22 -5.62
CA LYS A 16 18.07 -7.20 -6.26
C LYS A 16 18.27 -8.49 -5.45
N ILE A 17 17.66 -8.60 -4.28
CA ILE A 17 17.70 -9.78 -3.42
C ILE A 17 16.27 -10.26 -3.14
N PRO A 18 16.02 -11.59 -3.05
CA PRO A 18 14.71 -12.10 -2.71
C PRO A 18 14.25 -11.61 -1.33
N CYS A 19 12.98 -11.23 -1.22
CA CYS A 19 12.33 -10.85 0.02
C CYS A 19 10.99 -11.57 0.13
N HIS A 20 10.62 -12.00 1.34
CA HIS A 20 9.35 -12.67 1.59
C HIS A 20 8.87 -12.41 3.02
N PRO A 21 7.63 -11.93 3.22
CA PRO A 21 7.05 -11.81 4.55
C PRO A 21 6.76 -13.21 5.12
N ILE A 22 6.94 -13.37 6.44
CA ILE A 22 6.57 -14.60 7.15
C ILE A 22 5.70 -14.26 8.36
N GLY A 23 4.78 -15.16 8.70
CA GLY A 23 4.00 -15.04 9.92
C GLY A 23 4.87 -15.20 11.18
N TYR A 24 4.45 -14.61 12.29
CA TYR A 24 5.20 -14.63 13.55
C TYR A 24 5.46 -16.05 14.07
N GLY A 25 4.61 -17.04 13.76
CA GLY A 25 4.82 -18.44 14.13
C GLY A 25 6.03 -19.06 13.41
N ALA A 26 6.18 -18.80 12.11
CA ALA A 26 7.38 -19.20 11.36
C ALA A 26 8.62 -18.45 11.85
N ALA A 27 8.48 -17.15 12.14
CA ALA A 27 9.54 -16.35 12.73
C ALA A 27 10.00 -16.92 14.08
N ALA A 28 9.07 -17.30 14.97
CA ALA A 28 9.40 -17.92 16.26
C ALA A 28 10.19 -19.22 16.09
N ASN A 29 9.78 -20.08 15.16
CA ASN A 29 10.49 -21.33 14.86
C ASN A 29 11.91 -21.10 14.33
N ILE A 30 12.12 -20.07 13.51
CA ILE A 30 13.43 -19.72 12.96
C ILE A 30 14.30 -19.06 14.04
N LEU A 31 13.80 -18.00 14.68
CA LEU A 31 14.56 -17.16 15.59
C LEU A 31 14.93 -17.90 16.89
N SER A 32 14.09 -18.83 17.38
CA SER A 32 14.43 -19.67 18.55
C SER A 32 15.63 -20.58 18.33
N ARG A 33 15.98 -20.85 17.06
CA ARG A 33 17.10 -21.70 16.67
C ARG A 33 18.35 -20.89 16.34
N LEU A 34 18.27 -19.56 16.31
CA LEU A 34 19.46 -18.72 16.13
C LEU A 34 20.41 -18.89 17.30
N GLY A 35 21.68 -19.08 16.98
CA GLY A 35 22.82 -18.98 17.88
C GLY A 35 23.39 -17.56 17.91
N GLY A 36 24.67 -17.41 18.19
CA GLY A 36 25.31 -16.11 18.38
C GLY A 36 25.08 -15.51 19.76
N MET A 37 25.30 -14.21 19.87
CA MET A 37 25.18 -13.49 21.15
C MET A 37 23.72 -13.39 21.57
N GLU A 38 23.47 -13.68 22.84
CA GLU A 38 22.15 -13.46 23.44
C GLU A 38 21.85 -11.96 23.50
N ILE A 39 20.67 -11.60 23.00
CA ILE A 39 20.17 -10.23 23.03
C ILE A 39 19.50 -10.01 24.39
N PRO A 40 19.92 -9.00 25.18
CA PRO A 40 19.36 -8.76 26.50
C PRO A 40 17.83 -8.55 26.47
N PRO A 41 17.08 -9.18 27.39
CA PRO A 41 15.64 -8.95 27.52
C PRO A 41 15.32 -7.47 27.74
N GLY A 42 14.31 -6.94 27.04
CA GLY A 42 13.90 -5.54 27.15
C GLY A 42 14.78 -4.55 26.36
N SER A 43 15.79 -5.04 25.63
CA SER A 43 16.53 -4.21 24.68
C SER A 43 15.69 -3.87 23.44
N ALA A 44 16.09 -2.84 22.71
CA ALA A 44 15.44 -2.43 21.45
C ALA A 44 15.45 -3.51 20.35
N MET A 45 16.31 -4.52 20.47
CA MET A 45 16.40 -5.64 19.51
C MET A 45 15.62 -6.87 19.95
N SER A 46 14.99 -6.84 21.14
CA SER A 46 14.11 -7.90 21.62
C SER A 46 12.67 -7.65 21.19
N GLY A 47 11.99 -8.69 20.72
CA GLY A 47 10.56 -8.64 20.35
C GLY A 47 9.67 -9.28 21.41
N GLY A 48 8.37 -9.42 21.10
CA GLY A 48 7.36 -9.99 22.01
C GLY A 48 7.21 -11.51 21.99
N LEU A 49 8.06 -12.25 21.28
CA LEU A 49 7.99 -13.72 21.26
C LEU A 49 8.63 -14.30 22.51
N ALA A 50 8.05 -15.38 23.05
CA ALA A 50 8.59 -16.11 24.20
C ALA A 50 9.79 -17.00 23.81
N ILE A 51 10.87 -16.37 23.32
CA ILE A 51 12.10 -17.03 22.89
C ILE A 51 13.32 -16.27 23.43
N THR A 52 14.47 -16.92 23.54
CA THR A 52 15.74 -16.21 23.69
C THR A 52 16.16 -15.66 22.34
N TYR A 53 16.13 -14.35 22.19
CA TYR A 53 16.60 -13.66 21.00
C TYR A 53 18.13 -13.72 20.92
N ARG A 54 18.66 -14.06 19.74
CA ARG A 54 20.09 -14.06 19.49
C ARG A 54 20.41 -13.44 18.13
N THR A 55 21.64 -12.98 17.96
CA THR A 55 22.07 -12.23 16.77
C THR A 55 22.32 -13.09 15.53
N GLY A 56 22.53 -14.40 15.67
CA GLY A 56 23.18 -15.21 14.63
C GLY A 56 24.67 -14.82 14.46
N PRO A 57 25.32 -15.18 13.34
CA PRO A 57 24.74 -15.75 12.11
C PRO A 57 24.52 -17.27 12.14
N GLU A 58 25.12 -17.99 13.08
CA GLU A 58 24.95 -19.43 13.22
C GLU A 58 23.59 -19.80 13.84
N PHE A 59 23.21 -21.07 13.67
CA PHE A 59 22.12 -21.69 14.41
C PHE A 59 22.70 -22.48 15.60
N LEU A 60 21.86 -22.73 16.60
CA LEU A 60 22.18 -23.59 17.74
C LEU A 60 22.52 -25.02 17.30
N GLU A 61 21.82 -25.51 16.27
CA GLU A 61 22.14 -26.79 15.62
C GLU A 61 23.19 -26.57 14.51
N PRO A 62 24.37 -27.22 14.60
CA PRO A 62 25.41 -27.11 13.59
C PRO A 62 24.90 -27.50 12.19
N ALA A 63 25.38 -26.76 11.17
CA ALA A 63 25.05 -26.96 9.75
C ALA A 63 23.58 -26.72 9.34
N MET A 64 22.70 -26.28 10.24
CA MET A 64 21.36 -25.81 9.86
C MET A 64 21.45 -24.61 8.92
N LYS A 65 20.58 -24.58 7.91
CA LYS A 65 20.47 -23.50 6.92
C LYS A 65 19.01 -23.18 6.64
N ILE A 66 18.76 -21.94 6.24
CA ILE A 66 17.48 -21.51 5.68
C ILE A 66 17.63 -21.42 4.18
N GLN A 67 16.67 -21.99 3.45
CA GLN A 67 16.55 -21.81 2.02
C GLN A 67 15.29 -20.99 1.76
N LEU A 68 15.46 -19.84 1.08
CA LEU A 68 14.35 -19.02 0.61
C LEU A 68 14.16 -19.27 -0.89
N ASN A 69 12.96 -19.72 -1.26
CA ASN A 69 12.57 -19.90 -2.66
C ASN A 69 11.44 -18.93 -3.01
N VAL A 70 11.71 -17.93 -3.84
CA VAL A 70 10.74 -16.92 -4.29
C VAL A 70 10.55 -17.06 -5.78
N THR A 71 9.31 -17.22 -6.23
CA THR A 71 8.95 -17.50 -7.63
C THR A 71 8.01 -16.44 -8.23
N THR A 72 7.83 -15.31 -7.54
CA THR A 72 7.03 -14.16 -7.99
C THR A 72 7.61 -13.57 -9.28
N ARG A 73 6.74 -13.02 -10.14
CA ARG A 73 7.09 -12.37 -11.40
C ARG A 73 6.44 -10.99 -11.44
N ASN A 74 7.10 -10.01 -12.05
CA ASN A 74 6.45 -8.75 -12.37
C ASN A 74 5.75 -8.88 -13.72
N GLU A 75 4.55 -8.31 -13.81
CA GLU A 75 3.76 -8.33 -15.03
C GLU A 75 3.18 -6.95 -15.30
N ARG A 76 2.97 -6.65 -16.58
CA ARG A 76 2.27 -5.42 -16.98
C ARG A 76 0.78 -5.63 -16.82
N ALA A 77 0.14 -4.78 -16.03
CA ALA A 77 -1.29 -4.82 -15.79
C ALA A 77 -1.94 -3.47 -16.12
N LYS A 78 -3.23 -3.51 -16.50
CA LYS A 78 -4.02 -2.30 -16.69
C LYS A 78 -4.50 -1.79 -15.32
N VAL A 79 -4.22 -0.52 -15.04
CA VAL A 79 -4.71 0.19 -13.85
C VAL A 79 -5.80 1.18 -14.26
N GLU A 80 -6.88 1.27 -13.47
CA GLU A 80 -8.01 2.16 -13.75
C GLU A 80 -8.28 3.11 -12.58
N ASN A 81 -8.14 4.41 -12.86
CA ASN A 81 -8.63 5.47 -11.99
C ASN A 81 -10.05 5.86 -12.40
N VAL A 82 -10.92 6.14 -11.42
CA VAL A 82 -12.30 6.59 -11.66
C VAL A 82 -12.48 8.00 -11.11
N PHE A 83 -13.07 8.88 -11.92
CA PHE A 83 -13.29 10.28 -11.56
C PHE A 83 -14.76 10.66 -11.62
N GLY A 84 -15.23 11.37 -10.61
CA GLY A 84 -16.53 12.04 -10.60
C GLY A 84 -16.34 13.53 -10.42
N ILE A 85 -17.00 14.36 -11.26
CA ILE A 85 -16.83 15.82 -11.23
C ILE A 85 -18.16 16.51 -10.97
N ILE A 86 -18.18 17.39 -9.99
CA ILE A 86 -19.23 18.38 -9.78
C ILE A 86 -18.68 19.74 -10.21
N LYS A 87 -19.18 20.26 -11.34
CA LYS A 87 -18.69 21.51 -11.93
C LYS A 87 -19.04 22.72 -11.06
N GLY A 88 -18.05 23.56 -10.78
CA GLY A 88 -18.23 24.83 -10.08
C GLY A 88 -19.03 25.85 -10.88
N THR A 89 -19.72 26.76 -10.20
CA THR A 89 -20.57 27.78 -10.86
C THR A 89 -19.86 29.11 -11.13
N VAL A 90 -18.78 29.41 -10.42
CA VAL A 90 -18.06 30.70 -10.55
C VAL A 90 -16.63 30.50 -11.01
N GLU A 91 -15.92 29.54 -10.42
CA GLU A 91 -14.53 29.20 -10.75
C GLU A 91 -14.45 27.72 -11.18
N PRO A 92 -15.07 27.33 -12.32
CA PRO A 92 -15.14 25.93 -12.75
C PRO A 92 -13.77 25.32 -13.08
N ASP A 93 -12.74 26.14 -13.29
CA ASP A 93 -11.35 25.80 -13.59
C ASP A 93 -10.45 25.71 -12.34
N ARG A 94 -11.02 25.89 -11.14
CA ARG A 94 -10.33 25.65 -9.87
C ARG A 94 -10.87 24.36 -9.26
N TYR A 95 -9.98 23.45 -8.88
CA TYR A 95 -10.34 22.10 -8.44
C TYR A 95 -10.08 21.90 -6.95
N ILE A 96 -11.04 21.28 -6.27
CA ILE A 96 -10.85 20.64 -4.97
C ILE A 96 -10.84 19.14 -5.23
N LEU A 97 -9.70 18.49 -5.00
CA LEU A 97 -9.53 17.06 -5.20
C LEU A 97 -9.82 16.32 -3.88
N ILE A 98 -10.70 15.32 -3.94
CA ILE A 98 -11.00 14.41 -2.83
C ILE A 98 -10.66 13.01 -3.32
N GLY A 99 -9.53 12.47 -2.87
CA GLY A 99 -8.98 11.22 -3.39
C GLY A 99 -8.93 10.10 -2.35
N ASN A 100 -9.17 8.86 -2.79
CA ASN A 100 -8.93 7.63 -2.04
C ASN A 100 -8.53 6.50 -3.00
N HIS A 101 -7.60 5.62 -2.64
CA HIS A 101 -7.34 4.43 -3.46
C HIS A 101 -8.39 3.36 -3.26
N ARG A 102 -8.46 2.40 -4.18
CA ARG A 102 -9.52 1.38 -4.23
C ARG A 102 -8.98 -0.03 -4.20
N ASP A 103 -7.77 -0.24 -4.70
CA ASP A 103 -7.09 -1.52 -4.63
C ASP A 103 -6.60 -1.80 -3.20
N ALA A 104 -6.54 -3.08 -2.85
CA ALA A 104 -6.13 -3.57 -1.54
C ALA A 104 -5.31 -4.86 -1.70
N TRP A 105 -4.47 -5.19 -0.72
CA TRP A 105 -3.76 -6.49 -0.71
C TRP A 105 -4.68 -7.71 -0.68
N ILE A 106 -5.77 -7.67 0.11
CA ILE A 106 -6.76 -8.76 0.22
C ILE A 106 -8.17 -8.14 0.18
N TYR A 107 -8.91 -8.15 1.30
CA TYR A 107 -10.26 -7.56 1.37
C TYR A 107 -10.24 -6.06 1.61
N GLY A 108 -9.19 -5.58 2.29
CA GLY A 108 -8.97 -4.15 2.50
C GLY A 108 -10.07 -3.40 3.23
N ALA A 109 -10.70 -4.02 4.23
CA ALA A 109 -11.83 -3.41 4.94
C ALA A 109 -11.46 -2.07 5.60
N ILE A 110 -10.27 -1.98 6.18
CA ILE A 110 -9.70 -0.73 6.70
C ILE A 110 -9.00 -0.02 5.54
N ASP A 111 -7.94 -0.64 5.05
CA ASP A 111 -7.09 -0.11 4.00
C ASP A 111 -7.45 -0.73 2.64
N PRO A 112 -8.13 -0.02 1.72
CA PRO A 112 -8.62 1.36 1.80
C PRO A 112 -10.14 1.51 1.89
N SER A 113 -10.88 0.40 2.01
CA SER A 113 -12.31 0.40 1.75
C SER A 113 -13.11 1.23 2.75
N SER A 114 -12.61 1.39 3.98
CA SER A 114 -13.25 2.23 4.99
C SER A 114 -13.32 3.70 4.52
N ALA A 115 -12.22 4.22 3.97
CA ALA A 115 -12.17 5.57 3.43
C ALA A 115 -12.83 5.66 2.04
N THR A 116 -12.84 4.58 1.25
CA THR A 116 -13.64 4.51 0.02
C THR A 116 -15.13 4.69 0.35
N ALA A 117 -15.63 4.03 1.39
CA ALA A 117 -17.01 4.18 1.84
C ALA A 117 -17.34 5.62 2.26
N VAL A 118 -16.43 6.27 3.00
CA VAL A 118 -16.56 7.69 3.38
C VAL A 118 -16.60 8.59 2.15
N MET A 119 -15.70 8.39 1.19
CA MET A 119 -15.65 9.18 -0.05
C MET A 119 -16.93 9.00 -0.88
N MET A 120 -17.44 7.77 -0.99
CA MET A 120 -18.68 7.48 -1.71
C MET A 120 -19.90 8.12 -1.05
N GLU A 121 -19.99 8.10 0.28
CA GLU A 121 -21.09 8.76 1.01
C GLU A 121 -21.00 10.28 0.89
N LEU A 122 -19.79 10.85 0.96
CA LEU A 122 -19.58 12.27 0.72
C LEU A 122 -20.01 12.68 -0.69
N ALA A 123 -19.65 11.89 -1.71
CA ALA A 123 -20.06 12.11 -3.09
C ALA A 123 -21.59 12.02 -3.25
N ARG A 124 -22.25 11.08 -2.56
CA ARG A 124 -23.71 10.94 -2.56
C ARG A 124 -24.39 12.18 -1.96
N VAL A 125 -24.01 12.57 -0.74
CA VAL A 125 -24.62 13.71 -0.03
C VAL A 125 -24.43 15.02 -0.80
N ILE A 126 -23.20 15.29 -1.28
CA ILE A 126 -22.92 16.50 -2.07
C ILE A 126 -23.67 16.45 -3.41
N GLY A 127 -23.73 15.29 -4.07
CA GLY A 127 -24.48 15.10 -5.29
C GLY A 127 -25.99 15.38 -5.12
N ASP A 128 -26.58 14.94 -4.01
CA ASP A 128 -27.99 15.16 -3.70
C ASP A 128 -28.29 16.65 -3.47
N LEU A 129 -27.42 17.38 -2.76
CA LEU A 129 -27.55 18.83 -2.56
C LEU A 129 -27.49 19.63 -3.87
N VAL A 130 -26.70 19.17 -4.83
CA VAL A 130 -26.60 19.78 -6.17
C VAL A 130 -27.83 19.48 -7.00
N LYS A 131 -28.30 18.23 -6.98
CA LYS A 131 -29.50 17.79 -7.71
C LYS A 131 -30.77 18.46 -7.20
N SER A 132 -30.89 18.70 -5.89
CA SER A 132 -32.03 19.42 -5.31
C SER A 132 -32.03 20.91 -5.62
N GLY A 133 -30.90 21.46 -6.09
CA GLY A 133 -30.72 22.88 -6.34
C GLY A 133 -30.51 23.73 -5.08
N THR A 134 -30.43 23.11 -3.90
CA THR A 134 -30.24 23.82 -2.60
C THR A 134 -28.84 24.40 -2.47
N TRP A 135 -27.86 23.79 -3.13
CA TRP A 135 -26.47 24.25 -3.09
C TRP A 135 -25.74 23.95 -4.39
N LYS A 136 -24.79 24.81 -4.76
CA LYS A 136 -23.84 24.56 -5.85
C LYS A 136 -22.46 25.02 -5.41
N PRO A 137 -21.39 24.26 -5.71
CA PRO A 137 -20.06 24.67 -5.30
C PRO A 137 -19.56 25.83 -6.15
N ARG A 138 -18.78 26.72 -5.53
CA ARG A 138 -18.11 27.82 -6.24
C ARG A 138 -17.04 27.29 -7.21
N ARG A 139 -16.25 26.32 -6.75
CA ARG A 139 -15.14 25.65 -7.45
C ARG A 139 -15.55 24.23 -7.85
N SER A 140 -14.90 23.64 -8.83
CA SER A 140 -15.17 22.26 -9.21
C SER A 140 -14.66 21.29 -8.14
N ILE A 141 -15.47 20.30 -7.78
CA ILE A 141 -15.07 19.22 -6.87
C ILE A 141 -14.83 17.97 -7.71
N VAL A 142 -13.68 17.33 -7.53
CA VAL A 142 -13.31 16.10 -8.23
C VAL A 142 -13.11 15.01 -7.19
N PHE A 143 -13.91 13.95 -7.28
CA PHE A 143 -13.71 12.72 -6.52
C PHE A 143 -12.81 11.79 -7.34
N CYS A 144 -11.74 11.31 -6.73
CA CYS A 144 -10.74 10.48 -7.39
C CYS A 144 -10.63 9.12 -6.69
N SER A 145 -10.99 8.05 -7.40
CA SER A 145 -10.77 6.68 -6.93
C SER A 145 -9.55 6.08 -7.63
N TRP A 146 -8.42 6.10 -6.92
CA TRP A 146 -7.12 5.68 -7.45
C TRP A 146 -6.98 4.16 -7.50
N GLY A 147 -6.31 3.63 -8.51
CA GLY A 147 -5.91 2.23 -8.57
C GLY A 147 -4.41 2.04 -8.37
N ALA A 148 -4.01 0.81 -8.05
CA ALA A 148 -2.62 0.39 -7.86
C ALA A 148 -1.80 1.26 -6.88
N GLU A 149 -2.43 1.72 -5.80
CA GLU A 149 -1.74 2.43 -4.72
C GLU A 149 -0.81 1.49 -3.94
N GLU A 150 -1.25 0.27 -3.68
CA GLU A 150 -0.50 -0.74 -2.89
C GLU A 150 0.80 -1.17 -3.59
N TYR A 151 0.88 -0.90 -4.90
CA TYR A 151 2.03 -1.16 -5.75
C TYR A 151 2.95 0.06 -5.92
N GLY A 152 2.81 1.07 -5.06
CA GLY A 152 3.68 2.25 -5.03
C GLY A 152 3.04 3.51 -5.58
N LEU A 153 1.80 3.81 -5.18
CA LEU A 153 1.07 5.03 -5.55
C LEU A 153 0.86 5.17 -7.08
N VAL A 154 0.84 4.06 -7.83
CA VAL A 154 0.95 4.09 -9.30
C VAL A 154 -0.17 4.91 -9.92
N GLY A 155 -1.43 4.65 -9.59
CA GLY A 155 -2.54 5.33 -10.25
C GLY A 155 -2.58 6.84 -10.02
N SER A 156 -2.30 7.30 -8.81
CA SER A 156 -2.31 8.74 -8.49
C SER A 156 -1.07 9.44 -9.05
N THR A 157 0.12 8.83 -8.95
CA THR A 157 1.36 9.38 -9.51
C THR A 157 1.25 9.56 -11.02
N GLU A 158 0.85 8.51 -11.76
CA GLU A 158 0.74 8.55 -13.22
C GLU A 158 -0.37 9.50 -13.73
N TRP A 159 -1.31 9.90 -12.87
CA TRP A 159 -2.29 10.92 -13.23
C TRP A 159 -1.74 12.35 -13.11
N VAL A 160 -0.75 12.57 -12.23
CA VAL A 160 -0.12 13.88 -12.03
C VAL A 160 0.96 14.17 -13.09
N GLU A 161 1.56 13.13 -13.67
CA GLU A 161 2.57 13.23 -14.74
C GLU A 161 2.04 13.83 -16.06
#